data_AF-A0A847MQS1-F1
#
_entry.id   AF-A0A847MQS1-F1
#
_cell.length_a   1.000
_cell.length_b   1.000
_cell.length_c   1.000
_cell.angle_alpha   90.00
_cell.angle_beta   90.00
_cell.angle_gamma   90.00
#
_symmetry.space_group_name_H-M   'P 1'
#
loop_
_entity.id
_entity.type
_entity.pdbx_description
1 polymer ?
#
loop_
_entity_poly.entity_id
_entity_poly.type
_entity_poly.pdbx_seq_one_letter_code
_entity_poly.pdbx_strand_id
1 'polypeptide(L)' 'MELDRIRRRFRELPVADAIRGMRRARTLLDRLSDRLGQPAVPDLGPATIPDQLAVLVHDAYRVGRGAGLDGELAELRRAL' A
#
# COMPACT_ATOMS: atom_id res chain seq x y z
N MET A 1 -5.37 10.45 7.25
CA MET A 1 -4.22 10.33 6.33
C MET A 1 -4.65 9.59 5.06
N GLU A 2 -3.89 9.61 3.95
CA GLU A 2 -4.25 8.85 2.73
C GLU A 2 -4.34 7.33 2.98
N LEU A 3 -3.50 6.79 3.86
CA LEU A 3 -3.55 5.38 4.28
C LEU A 3 -4.89 4.98 4.91
N ASP A 4 -5.47 5.82 5.78
CA ASP A 4 -6.77 5.55 6.39
C ASP A 4 -7.89 5.48 5.34
N ARG A 5 -7.79 6.34 4.32
CA ARG A 5 -8.75 6.38 3.20
C ARG A 5 -8.62 5.12 2.34
N ILE A 6 -7.40 4.68 2.04
CA ILE A 6 -7.14 3.43 1.33
C ILE A 6 -7.67 2.24 2.13
N ARG A 7 -7.38 2.17 3.43
CA ARG A 7 -7.86 1.09 4.32
C ARG A 7 -9.38 1.03 4.35
N ARG A 8 -10.05 2.18 4.49
CA ARG A 8 -11.51 2.26 4.44
C ARG A 8 -12.04 1.80 3.09
N ARG A 9 -11.46 2.26 1.99
CA ARG A 9 -11.87 1.88 0.63
C ARG A 9 -11.82 0.37 0.42
N PHE A 10 -10.73 -0.30 0.82
CA PHE A 10 -10.61 -1.76 0.71
C PHE A 10 -11.69 -2.53 1.47
N ARG A 11 -12.19 -2.00 2.60
CA ARG A 11 -13.27 -2.62 3.38
C ARG A 11 -14.65 -2.46 2.73
N GLU A 12 -14.81 -1.44 1.90
CA GLU A 12 -16.07 -1.12 1.22
C GLU A 12 -16.16 -1.75 -0.18
N LEU A 13 -15.04 -2.22 -0.74
CA LEU A 13 -15.00 -2.81 -2.07
C LEU A 13 -15.63 -4.22 -2.10
N PRO A 14 -16.36 -4.58 -3.17
CA PRO A 14 -16.66 -5.97 -3.48
C PRO A 14 -15.39 -6.81 -3.57
N VAL A 15 -15.46 -8.09 -3.20
CA VAL A 15 -14.29 -8.99 -3.15
C VAL A 15 -13.50 -9.00 -4.46
N ALA A 16 -14.18 -9.05 -5.61
CA ALA A 16 -13.52 -9.04 -6.92
C ALA A 16 -12.72 -7.75 -7.18
N ASP A 17 -13.23 -6.60 -6.72
CA ASP A 17 -12.53 -5.31 -6.82
C ASP A 17 -11.39 -5.20 -5.81
N ALA A 18 -11.57 -5.74 -4.60
CA ALA A 18 -10.50 -5.80 -3.60
C ALA A 18 -9.30 -6.62 -4.11
N ILE A 19 -9.54 -7.74 -4.82
CA ILE A 19 -8.47 -8.53 -5.47
C ILE A 19 -7.74 -7.71 -6.55
N ARG A 20 -8.47 -6.94 -7.36
CA ARG A 20 -7.85 -6.05 -8.36
C ARG A 20 -7.04 -4.93 -7.70
N GLY A 21 -7.60 -4.29 -6.68
CA GLY A 21 -6.95 -3.25 -5.89
C GLY A 21 -5.69 -3.75 -5.20
N MET A 22 -5.73 -4.97 -4.67
CA MET A 22 -4.59 -5.64 -4.04
C MET A 22 -3.42 -5.78 -5.03
N ARG A 23 -3.66 -6.19 -6.28
CA ARG A 23 -2.59 -6.29 -7.30
C ARG A 23 -1.89 -4.94 -7.54
N ARG A 24 -2.64 -3.84 -7.52
CA ARG A 24 -2.08 -2.47 -7.65
C ARG A 24 -1.30 -2.05 -6.42
N ALA A 25 -1.85 -2.29 -5.23
CA ALA A 25 -1.18 -2.02 -3.96
C ALA A 25 0.11 -2.85 -3.82
N ARG A 26 0.14 -4.05 -4.40
CA ARG A 26 1.32 -4.92 -4.38
C ARG A 26 2.51 -4.32 -5.12
N THR A 27 2.27 -3.70 -6.28
CA THR A 27 3.32 -2.97 -7.00
C THR A 27 3.92 -1.84 -6.15
N LEU A 28 3.12 -1.17 -5.32
CA LEU A 28 3.63 -0.15 -4.40
C LEU A 28 4.42 -0.76 -3.24
N LEU A 29 3.98 -1.89 -2.68
CA LEU A 29 4.73 -2.64 -1.67
C LEU A 29 6.10 -3.09 -2.19
N ASP A 30 6.17 -3.64 -3.41
CA ASP A 30 7.43 -4.09 -4.00
C ASP A 30 8.41 -2.92 -4.17
N ARG A 31 7.93 -1.77 -4.67
CA ARG A 31 8.74 -0.54 -4.76
C ARG A 31 9.22 -0.02 -3.40
N LEU A 32 8.37 -0.14 -2.37
CA LEU A 32 8.73 0.25 -1.00
C LEU A 32 9.78 -0.70 -0.41
N SER A 33 9.63 -2.01 -0.62
CA SER A 33 10.65 -3.02 -0.26
C SER A 33 11.99 -2.72 -0.91
N ASP A 34 12.00 -2.45 -2.22
CA ASP A 34 13.20 -2.04 -2.97
C ASP A 34 13.80 -0.76 -2.39
N ARG A 35 12.96 0.26 -2.17
CA ARG A 35 13.37 1.54 -1.58
C ARG A 35 13.94 1.37 -0.17
N LEU A 36 13.49 0.39 0.60
CA LEU A 36 13.97 0.12 1.95
C LEU A 36 15.16 -0.87 1.98
N GLY A 37 15.48 -1.51 0.86
CA GLY A 37 16.46 -2.60 0.82
C GLY A 37 16.01 -3.83 1.61
N GLN A 38 14.70 -4.06 1.67
CA GLN A 38 14.08 -5.17 2.40
C GLN A 38 13.56 -6.24 1.43
N PRO A 39 13.42 -7.50 1.88
CA PRO A 39 12.76 -8.54 1.10
C PRO A 39 11.33 -8.15 0.68
N ALA A 40 10.83 -8.80 -0.37
CA ALA A 40 9.45 -8.65 -0.78
C ALA A 40 8.49 -9.07 0.35
N VAL A 41 7.45 -8.27 0.57
CA VAL A 41 6.44 -8.53 1.60
C VAL A 41 5.65 -9.80 1.22
N PRO A 42 5.40 -10.76 2.12
CA PRO A 42 4.59 -11.94 1.79
C PRO A 42 3.15 -11.55 1.41
N ASP A 43 2.57 -12.27 0.45
CA ASP A 43 1.15 -12.14 0.12
C ASP A 43 0.29 -12.79 1.21
N LEU A 44 -0.47 -11.97 1.93
CA LEU A 44 -1.39 -12.38 2.99
C LEU A 44 -2.86 -12.06 2.62
N GLY A 45 -3.14 -11.83 1.33
CA GLY A 45 -4.47 -11.54 0.80
C GLY A 45 -4.93 -10.08 0.89
N PRO A 46 -6.11 -9.77 0.33
CA PRO A 46 -6.58 -8.39 0.16
C PRO A 46 -6.98 -7.69 1.47
N ALA A 47 -7.29 -8.45 2.53
CA ALA A 47 -7.67 -7.87 3.82
C ALA A 47 -6.49 -7.25 4.57
N THR A 48 -5.27 -7.74 4.33
CA THR A 48 -4.05 -7.36 5.06
C THR A 48 -3.23 -6.32 4.31
N ILE A 49 -3.39 -6.19 2.99
CA ILE A 49 -2.56 -5.31 2.16
C ILE A 49 -2.57 -3.83 2.59
N PRO A 50 -3.67 -3.23 3.09
CA PRO A 50 -3.62 -1.84 3.57
C PRO A 50 -2.76 -1.68 4.81
N ASP A 51 -2.76 -2.69 5.69
CA ASP A 51 -1.97 -2.68 6.93
C ASP A 51 -0.48 -2.94 6.62
N GLN A 52 -0.17 -3.83 5.68
CA GLN A 52 1.19 -4.00 5.16
C GLN A 52 1.74 -2.71 4.55
N LEU A 53 0.92 -2.00 3.78
CA LEU A 53 1.30 -0.71 3.17
C LEU A 53 1.59 0.34 4.24
N ALA A 54 0.79 0.41 5.31
CA ALA A 54 0.99 1.34 6.41
C ALA A 54 2.34 1.14 7.11
N VAL A 55 2.77 -0.12 7.32
CA VAL A 55 4.07 -0.44 7.92
C VAL A 55 5.21 0.06 7.04
N LEU A 56 5.23 -0.29 5.76
CA LEU A 56 6.36 0.10 4.88
C LEU A 56 6.40 1.62 4.62
N VAL A 57 5.25 2.29 4.54
CA VAL A 57 5.20 3.75 4.45
C VAL A 57 5.76 4.39 5.72
N HIS A 58 5.39 3.87 6.89
CA HIS A 58 5.95 4.34 8.15
C HIS A 58 7.47 4.16 8.20
N ASP A 59 7.97 2.98 7.83
CA ASP A 59 9.41 2.73 7.77
C ASP A 59 10.13 3.64 6.78
N ALA A 60 9.54 3.88 5.60
CA ALA A 60 10.10 4.80 4.62
C ALA A 60 10.23 6.22 5.16
N TYR A 61 9.20 6.73 5.85
CA TYR A 61 9.29 8.04 6.52
C TYR A 61 10.33 8.03 7.65
N ARG A 62 10.37 6.98 8.45
CA ARG A 62 11.31 6.83 9.58
C ARG A 62 12.77 6.85 9.15
N VAL A 63 13.09 6.32 7.97
CA VAL A 63 14.47 6.30 7.43
C VAL A 63 14.74 7.42 6.41
N GLY A 64 13.85 8.42 6.31
CA GLY A 64 14.04 9.57 5.42
C GLY A 64 13.84 9.28 3.92
N ARG A 65 13.24 8.15 3.56
CA ARG A 65 12.92 7.72 2.19
C ARG A 65 11.42 7.88 1.85
N GLY A 66 10.71 8.74 2.59
CA GLY A 66 9.27 8.95 2.43
C GLY A 66 8.87 9.95 1.33
N ALA A 67 9.83 10.66 0.73
CA ALA A 67 9.55 11.67 -0.28
C ALA A 67 8.75 11.09 -1.47
N GLY A 68 7.69 11.79 -1.87
CA GLY A 68 6.81 11.41 -2.99
C GLY A 68 5.72 10.39 -2.66
N LEU A 69 5.73 9.76 -1.48
CA LEU A 69 4.75 8.72 -1.13
C LEU A 69 3.32 9.21 -1.08
N ASP A 70 3.07 10.47 -0.69
CA ASP A 70 1.71 11.01 -0.66
C ASP A 70 1.06 11.02 -2.05
N GLY A 71 1.85 11.28 -3.10
CA GLY A 71 1.41 11.20 -4.49
C GLY A 71 1.12 9.76 -4.92
N GLU A 72 2.02 8.84 -4.61
CA GLU A 72 1.86 7.41 -4.92
C GLU A 72 0.62 6.81 -4.21
N LEU A 73 0.37 7.20 -2.96
CA LEU A 73 -0.80 6.79 -2.18
C LEU A 73 -2.10 7.40 -2.75
N ALA A 74 -2.08 8.67 -3.15
CA ALA A 74 -3.23 9.31 -3.78
C ALA A 74 -3.60 8.65 -5.11
N GLU A 75 -2.62 8.29 -5.94
CA GLU A 75 -2.83 7.54 -7.18
C GLU A 75 -3.40 6.14 -6.92
N LEU A 76 -2.85 5.42 -5.93
CA LEU A 76 -3.40 4.13 -5.53
C LEU A 76 -4.86 4.28 -5.12
N ARG A 77 -5.19 5.25 -4.26
CA ARG A 77 -6.58 5.51 -3.82
C ARG A 77 -7.52 5.80 -5.00
N ARG A 78 -7.09 6.56 -6.01
CA ARG A 78 -7.91 6.85 -7.21
C ARG A 78 -8.19 5.61 -8.04
N ALA A 79 -7.30 4.61 -8.00
CA ALA A 79 -7.42 3.36 -8.74
C ALA A 79 -8.15 2.24 -7.97
N LEU A 80 -8.59 2.51 -6.74
CA LEU A 80 -9.43 1.65 -5.88
C LEU A 80 -10.88 2.11 -5.93
#